data_AF-A0A2M9MGB5-F1
#
_entry.id   AF-A0A2M9MGB5-F1
#
_cell.length_a   1.000
_cell.length_b   1.000
_cell.length_c   1.000
_cell.angle_alpha   90.00
_cell.angle_beta   90.00
_cell.angle_gamma   90.00
#
_symmetry.space_group_name_H-M   'P 1'
#
loop_
_entity.id
_entity.type
_entity.pdbx_description
1 polymer ?
#
loop_
_entity_poly.entity_id
_entity_poly.type
_entity_poly.pdbx_seq_one_letter_code
_entity_poly.pdbx_strand_id
1 'polypeptide(L)'
;MHAHPDDESINNGATMAKYAAEGALVTLVTCTRGEEGEVIPPELAHLTPDRDDTLGPHRIHELAAAMTALGVTDHRFLGGPGRYRDSGMMGAPQNDQSGSFWQAPVDEAAAHLVAVIREVRPQVLVTYDPNGGYGHPDHIQAHRVAVRAAELAARADFRPDLGGAYAIEKIYWNCNPRSEVEAGLAAVRAAGHGFAGVAAVDDVPGVVPDDTVTTTIAGAGGYADAKTAAMRAHVTQIVVDGAFFALSNDLGQPLFGTEHYRLVQGTPGASDGQREDDLFAGVGESAGSTGTERRARSEEAAE
;
A
#
# COMPACT_ATOMS: atom_id res chain seq x y z
N MET A 1 -1.51 3.18 2.47
CA MET A 1 -2.14 4.25 1.67
C MET A 1 -1.73 4.05 0.22
N HIS A 2 -2.72 3.97 -0.66
CA HIS A 2 -2.55 3.68 -2.08
C HIS A 2 -3.21 4.74 -2.95
N ALA A 3 -2.81 4.81 -4.22
CA ALA A 3 -3.30 5.78 -5.18
C ALA A 3 -4.65 5.34 -5.76
N HIS A 4 -4.74 4.10 -6.24
CA HIS A 4 -5.89 3.59 -6.99
C HIS A 4 -6.46 2.28 -6.41
N PRO A 5 -7.70 1.91 -6.79
CA PRO A 5 -8.28 0.60 -6.46
C PRO A 5 -7.63 -0.55 -7.25
N ASP A 6 -6.75 -1.33 -6.63
CA ASP A 6 -5.99 -2.52 -7.13
C ASP A 6 -4.59 -2.55 -6.53
N ASP A 7 -3.97 -1.38 -6.39
CA ASP A 7 -2.65 -1.15 -5.82
C ASP A 7 -2.46 -1.87 -4.49
N GLU A 8 -3.48 -1.84 -3.64
CA GLU A 8 -3.43 -2.44 -2.31
C GLU A 8 -3.32 -3.96 -2.40
N SER A 9 -4.03 -4.56 -3.36
CA SER A 9 -4.06 -6.01 -3.57
C SER A 9 -2.76 -6.47 -4.22
N ILE A 10 -2.24 -5.71 -5.19
CA ILE A 10 -0.98 -6.01 -5.88
C ILE A 10 0.20 -5.93 -4.93
N ASN A 11 0.31 -4.84 -4.17
CA ASN A 11 1.51 -4.54 -3.39
C ASN A 11 1.47 -5.11 -1.96
N ASN A 12 0.28 -5.15 -1.34
CA ASN A 12 0.15 -5.36 0.11
C ASN A 12 -1.00 -6.31 0.49
N GLY A 13 -1.54 -7.06 -0.48
CA GLY A 13 -2.70 -7.93 -0.26
C GLY A 13 -2.43 -9.01 0.78
N ALA A 14 -1.28 -9.68 0.70
CA ALA A 14 -0.95 -10.76 1.62
C ALA A 14 -0.68 -10.22 3.03
N THR A 15 -0.01 -9.07 3.14
CA THR A 15 0.27 -8.41 4.40
C THR A 15 -1.00 -7.91 5.09
N MET A 16 -1.91 -7.27 4.36
CA MET A 16 -3.19 -6.85 4.92
C MET A 16 -4.03 -8.04 5.38
N ALA A 17 -4.09 -9.12 4.58
CA ALA A 17 -4.81 -10.34 4.95
C ALA A 17 -4.24 -10.98 6.23
N LYS A 18 -2.90 -11.06 6.34
CA LYS A 18 -2.22 -11.54 7.55
C LYS A 18 -2.67 -10.75 8.77
N TYR A 19 -2.52 -9.42 8.74
CA TYR A 19 -2.78 -8.60 9.92
C TYR A 19 -4.27 -8.53 10.29
N ALA A 20 -5.17 -8.51 9.30
CA ALA A 20 -6.60 -8.59 9.56
C ALA A 20 -6.97 -9.93 10.24
N ALA A 21 -6.42 -11.06 9.76
CA ALA A 21 -6.64 -12.38 10.35
C ALA A 21 -6.05 -12.52 11.76
N GLU A 22 -4.93 -11.85 12.03
CA GLU A 22 -4.29 -11.80 13.36
C GLU A 22 -4.99 -10.83 14.33
N GLY A 23 -6.04 -10.12 13.87
CA GLY A 23 -6.86 -9.23 14.70
C GLY A 23 -6.34 -7.80 14.82
N ALA A 24 -5.34 -7.41 14.03
CA ALA A 24 -4.91 -6.03 13.94
C ALA A 24 -5.95 -5.19 13.16
N LEU A 25 -6.10 -3.92 13.55
CA LEU A 25 -6.92 -2.97 12.79
C LEU A 25 -6.14 -2.52 11.55
N VAL A 26 -6.61 -2.93 10.37
CA VAL A 26 -6.07 -2.50 9.09
C VAL A 26 -6.99 -1.44 8.49
N THR A 27 -6.47 -0.23 8.28
CA THR A 27 -7.16 0.86 7.57
C THR A 27 -6.49 1.09 6.21
N LEU A 28 -7.23 0.84 5.13
CA LEU A 28 -6.83 1.25 3.78
C LEU A 28 -7.32 2.66 3.47
N VAL A 29 -6.43 3.52 2.97
CA VAL A 29 -6.80 4.79 2.35
C VAL A 29 -6.39 4.76 0.88
N THR A 30 -7.35 4.91 -0.02
CA THR A 30 -7.17 5.00 -1.47
C THR A 30 -7.38 6.45 -1.92
N CYS A 31 -6.46 7.03 -2.70
CA CYS A 31 -6.48 8.47 -3.00
C CYS A 31 -7.54 8.86 -4.02
N THR A 32 -7.70 8.05 -5.06
CA THR A 32 -8.60 8.30 -6.19
C THR A 32 -9.47 7.07 -6.44
N ARG A 33 -10.39 7.15 -7.41
CA ARG A 33 -11.21 5.98 -7.80
C ARG A 33 -10.67 5.29 -9.05
N GLY A 34 -9.55 5.74 -9.59
CA GLY A 34 -9.00 5.15 -10.80
C GLY A 34 -9.82 5.45 -12.06
N GLU A 35 -10.36 6.67 -12.14
CA GLU A 35 -11.23 7.11 -13.24
C GLU A 35 -10.56 7.07 -14.62
N GLU A 36 -9.23 7.19 -14.68
CA GLU A 36 -8.47 7.25 -15.93
C GLU A 36 -7.92 5.88 -16.35
N GLY A 37 -8.33 4.81 -15.67
CA GLY A 37 -7.91 3.44 -15.97
C GLY A 37 -8.43 2.92 -17.31
N GLU A 38 -7.67 1.99 -17.88
CA GLU A 38 -8.15 1.15 -18.98
C GLU A 38 -9.11 0.06 -18.45
N VAL A 39 -9.81 -0.64 -19.33
CA VAL A 39 -10.75 -1.70 -18.96
C VAL A 39 -10.46 -2.95 -19.79
N ILE A 40 -10.16 -4.07 -19.11
CA ILE A 40 -9.81 -5.33 -19.76
C ILE A 40 -11.01 -6.00 -20.44
N PRO A 41 -12.16 -6.24 -19.77
CA PRO A 41 -13.27 -6.95 -20.40
C PRO A 41 -13.97 -6.08 -21.47
N PRO A 42 -14.08 -6.54 -22.75
CA PRO A 42 -14.69 -5.76 -23.82
C PRO A 42 -16.14 -5.33 -23.52
N GLU A 43 -16.89 -6.14 -22.79
CA GLU A 43 -18.26 -5.86 -22.37
C GLU A 43 -18.36 -4.66 -21.40
N LEU A 44 -17.28 -4.35 -20.68
CA LEU A 44 -17.20 -3.22 -19.74
C LEU A 44 -16.45 -2.01 -20.33
N ALA A 45 -15.97 -2.11 -21.57
CA ALA A 45 -15.20 -1.03 -22.20
C ALA A 45 -15.95 0.31 -22.27
N HIS A 46 -17.29 0.33 -22.18
CA HIS A 46 -18.09 1.54 -22.13
C HIS A 46 -17.80 2.43 -20.91
N LEU A 47 -17.24 1.88 -19.83
CA LEU A 47 -16.97 2.59 -18.58
C LEU A 47 -15.83 3.62 -18.65
N THR A 48 -14.95 3.51 -19.66
CA THR A 48 -13.71 4.31 -19.77
C THR A 48 -13.99 5.83 -19.85
N PRO A 49 -13.01 6.67 -19.46
CA PRO A 49 -13.18 8.13 -19.43
C PRO A 49 -13.47 8.77 -20.79
N ASP A 50 -13.07 8.14 -21.90
CA ASP A 50 -13.36 8.60 -23.26
C ASP A 50 -14.77 8.23 -23.75
N ARG A 51 -15.56 7.54 -22.91
CA ARG A 51 -16.91 7.05 -23.22
C ARG A 51 -17.92 7.54 -22.18
N ASP A 52 -18.39 6.66 -21.29
CA ASP A 52 -19.41 7.00 -20.30
C ASP A 52 -18.81 7.70 -19.06
N ASP A 53 -17.48 7.65 -18.88
CA ASP A 53 -16.76 8.20 -17.71
C ASP A 53 -17.35 7.70 -16.37
N THR A 54 -17.65 6.41 -16.31
CA THR A 54 -18.28 5.76 -15.15
C THR A 54 -17.42 4.67 -14.51
N LEU A 55 -16.14 4.56 -14.89
CA LEU A 55 -15.21 3.58 -14.33
C LEU A 55 -14.96 3.78 -12.82
N GLY A 56 -14.78 5.03 -12.36
CA GLY A 56 -14.54 5.32 -10.95
C GLY A 56 -15.62 4.75 -10.00
N PRO A 57 -16.91 5.06 -10.22
CA PRO A 57 -18.01 4.44 -9.47
C PRO A 57 -18.00 2.91 -9.53
N HIS A 58 -17.65 2.30 -10.67
CA HIS A 58 -17.55 0.84 -10.79
C HIS A 58 -16.43 0.27 -9.91
N ARG A 59 -15.24 0.87 -9.96
CA ARG A 59 -14.06 0.44 -9.20
C ARG A 59 -14.22 0.58 -7.68
N ILE A 60 -15.17 1.39 -7.18
CA ILE A 60 -15.54 1.39 -5.75
C ILE A 60 -16.08 0.01 -5.34
N HIS A 61 -16.86 -0.64 -6.19
CA HIS A 61 -17.43 -1.95 -5.90
C HIS A 61 -16.39 -3.06 -5.98
N GLU A 62 -15.47 -2.98 -6.95
CA GLU A 62 -14.33 -3.88 -7.05
C GLU A 62 -13.42 -3.78 -5.82
N LEU A 63 -13.10 -2.55 -5.37
CA LEU A 63 -12.36 -2.33 -4.13
C LEU A 63 -13.04 -2.95 -2.93
N ALA A 64 -14.34 -2.75 -2.76
CA ALA A 64 -15.08 -3.32 -1.62
C ALA A 64 -15.08 -4.85 -1.63
N ALA A 65 -15.17 -5.48 -2.81
CA ALA A 65 -15.05 -6.92 -2.96
C ALA A 65 -13.63 -7.41 -2.66
N ALA A 66 -12.60 -6.69 -3.10
CA ALA A 66 -11.21 -6.97 -2.77
C ALA A 66 -10.96 -6.89 -1.26
N MET A 67 -11.46 -5.85 -0.59
CA MET A 67 -11.32 -5.68 0.87
C MET A 67 -12.03 -6.77 1.64
N THR A 68 -13.19 -7.22 1.16
CA THR A 68 -13.89 -8.39 1.72
C THR A 68 -13.03 -9.66 1.62
N ALA A 69 -12.37 -9.88 0.48
CA ALA A 69 -11.48 -11.04 0.28
C ALA A 69 -10.24 -10.99 1.20
N LEU A 70 -9.73 -9.79 1.51
CA LEU A 70 -8.60 -9.59 2.43
C LEU A 70 -9.00 -9.56 3.92
N GLY A 71 -10.30 -9.50 4.24
CA GLY A 71 -10.79 -9.31 5.61
C GLY A 71 -10.59 -7.90 6.16
N VAL A 72 -10.29 -6.91 5.31
CA VAL A 72 -10.12 -5.51 5.69
C VAL A 72 -11.49 -4.84 5.75
N THR A 73 -11.85 -4.29 6.92
CA THR A 73 -13.18 -3.71 7.16
C THR A 73 -13.19 -2.19 7.16
N ASP A 74 -12.03 -1.55 7.38
CA ASP A 74 -11.88 -0.09 7.30
C ASP A 74 -11.13 0.27 6.00
N HIS A 75 -11.87 0.67 4.98
CA HIS A 75 -11.31 1.19 3.73
C HIS A 75 -12.01 2.48 3.33
N ARG A 76 -11.21 3.50 2.99
CA ARG A 76 -11.68 4.89 2.82
C ARG A 76 -11.08 5.49 1.56
N PHE A 77 -11.81 6.42 0.95
CA PHE A 77 -11.22 7.33 -0.04
C PHE A 77 -10.69 8.59 0.63
N LEU A 78 -9.51 9.06 0.23
CA LEU A 78 -8.87 10.25 0.79
C LEU A 78 -9.77 11.49 0.61
N GLY A 79 -10.28 12.03 1.72
CA GLY A 79 -11.18 13.18 1.70
C GLY A 79 -12.59 12.88 1.15
N GLY A 80 -12.93 11.60 0.94
CA GLY A 80 -14.20 11.12 0.43
C GLY A 80 -14.15 10.66 -1.03
N PRO A 81 -15.09 9.80 -1.47
CA PRO A 81 -15.09 9.25 -2.82
C PRO A 81 -15.26 10.36 -3.86
N GLY A 82 -14.33 10.41 -4.83
CA GLY A 82 -14.32 11.42 -5.89
C GLY A 82 -13.80 12.80 -5.47
N ARG A 83 -13.19 12.93 -4.28
CA ARG A 83 -12.54 14.18 -3.85
C ARG A 83 -11.39 14.57 -4.78
N TYR A 84 -10.60 13.58 -5.17
CA TYR A 84 -9.53 13.70 -6.15
C TYR A 84 -9.78 12.70 -7.27
N ARG A 85 -9.64 13.17 -8.50
CA ARG A 85 -9.70 12.33 -9.70
C ARG A 85 -8.32 11.73 -9.94
N ASP A 86 -8.30 10.50 -10.45
CA ASP A 86 -7.11 9.90 -11.06
C ASP A 86 -6.47 10.85 -12.07
N SER A 87 -5.15 10.99 -12.00
CA SER A 87 -4.37 11.89 -12.84
C SER A 87 -3.94 11.25 -14.15
N GLY A 88 -4.19 9.95 -14.35
CA GLY A 88 -3.66 9.18 -15.46
C GLY A 88 -2.13 9.09 -15.45
N MET A 89 -1.56 8.52 -16.52
CA MET A 89 -0.11 8.31 -16.63
C MET A 89 0.68 9.62 -16.65
N MET A 90 1.95 9.58 -16.22
CA MET A 90 2.85 10.73 -16.24
C MET A 90 2.97 11.32 -17.65
N GLY A 91 2.78 12.64 -17.77
CA GLY A 91 2.82 13.36 -19.05
C GLY A 91 1.51 13.34 -19.84
N ALA A 92 0.47 12.66 -19.35
CA ALA A 92 -0.85 12.70 -19.97
C ALA A 92 -1.56 14.05 -19.71
N PRO A 93 -2.44 14.54 -20.61
CA PRO A 93 -3.18 15.79 -20.42
C PRO A 93 -3.98 15.85 -19.11
N GLN A 94 -4.39 14.70 -18.57
CA GLN A 94 -5.04 14.52 -17.28
C GLN A 94 -4.25 15.08 -16.10
N ASN A 95 -2.91 15.04 -16.17
CA ASN A 95 -2.03 15.61 -15.15
C ASN A 95 -2.28 17.12 -14.98
N ASP A 96 -2.75 17.79 -16.05
CA ASP A 96 -3.02 19.23 -16.07
C ASP A 96 -4.47 19.61 -15.71
N GLN A 97 -5.35 18.62 -15.50
CA GLN A 97 -6.77 18.85 -15.23
C GLN A 97 -7.03 19.32 -13.79
N SER A 98 -7.94 20.28 -13.65
CA SER A 98 -8.40 20.72 -12.33
C SER A 98 -9.08 19.57 -11.59
N GLY A 99 -8.66 19.33 -10.34
CA GLY A 99 -9.19 18.24 -9.52
C GLY A 99 -8.45 16.90 -9.66
N SER A 100 -7.44 16.81 -10.54
CA SER A 100 -6.52 15.67 -10.54
C SER A 100 -5.74 15.62 -9.23
N PHE A 101 -5.48 14.41 -8.73
CA PHE A 101 -4.77 14.23 -7.47
C PHE A 101 -3.33 14.78 -7.54
N TRP A 102 -2.67 14.64 -8.69
CA TRP A 102 -1.31 15.13 -8.95
C TRP A 102 -1.17 16.64 -8.72
N GLN A 103 -2.20 17.42 -9.01
CA GLN A 103 -2.21 18.88 -8.77
C GLN A 103 -2.65 19.28 -7.37
N ALA A 104 -3.18 18.36 -6.56
CA ALA A 104 -3.68 18.70 -5.24
C ALA A 104 -2.54 19.30 -4.38
N PRO A 105 -2.75 20.46 -3.73
CA PRO A 105 -1.78 20.97 -2.78
C PRO A 105 -1.52 19.93 -1.68
N VAL A 106 -0.25 19.56 -1.49
CA VAL A 106 0.12 18.44 -0.61
C VAL A 106 -0.41 18.64 0.81
N ASP A 107 -0.33 19.86 1.36
CA ASP A 107 -0.82 20.17 2.72
C ASP A 107 -2.36 20.04 2.83
N GLU A 108 -3.11 20.33 1.76
CA GLU A 108 -4.57 20.16 1.75
C GLU A 108 -4.95 18.69 1.71
N ALA A 109 -4.34 17.91 0.81
CA ALA A 109 -4.56 16.47 0.72
C ALA A 109 -4.09 15.75 1.99
N ALA A 110 -2.96 16.17 2.57
CA ALA A 110 -2.43 15.63 3.82
C ALA A 110 -3.37 15.90 4.99
N ALA A 111 -4.09 17.03 5.03
CA ALA A 111 -5.05 17.31 6.08
C ALA A 111 -6.18 16.25 6.15
N HIS A 112 -6.60 15.69 5.01
CA HIS A 112 -7.56 14.59 4.97
C HIS A 112 -7.00 13.31 5.60
N LEU A 113 -5.73 12.99 5.33
CA LEU A 113 -5.09 11.83 5.93
C LEU A 113 -4.73 12.04 7.41
N VAL A 114 -4.40 13.27 7.83
CA VAL A 114 -4.21 13.63 9.25
C VAL A 114 -5.44 13.31 10.07
N ALA A 115 -6.64 13.60 9.54
CA ALA A 115 -7.90 13.25 10.20
C ALA A 115 -7.98 11.74 10.45
N VAL A 116 -7.66 10.91 9.45
CA VAL A 116 -7.64 9.45 9.59
C VAL A 116 -6.55 9.01 10.58
N ILE A 117 -5.31 9.49 10.45
CA ILE A 117 -4.20 9.12 11.34
C ILE A 117 -4.53 9.42 12.81
N ARG A 118 -5.14 10.58 13.10
CA ARG A 118 -5.48 10.96 14.48
C ARG A 118 -6.70 10.22 15.02
N GLU A 119 -7.62 9.84 14.15
CA GLU A 119 -8.77 9.00 14.49
C GLU A 119 -8.34 7.57 14.83
N VAL A 120 -7.62 6.90 13.93
CA VAL A 120 -7.29 5.47 14.04
C VAL A 120 -5.99 5.20 14.79
N ARG A 121 -5.13 6.22 14.95
CA ARG A 121 -3.84 6.16 15.66
C ARG A 121 -2.98 4.95 15.24
N PRO A 122 -2.60 4.86 13.95
CA PRO A 122 -1.90 3.68 13.43
C PRO A 122 -0.45 3.62 13.92
N GLN A 123 0.00 2.50 14.49
CA GLN A 123 1.42 2.36 14.84
C GLN A 123 2.33 2.26 13.60
N VAL A 124 1.79 1.76 12.50
CA VAL A 124 2.51 1.52 11.24
C VAL A 124 1.79 2.20 10.08
N LEU A 125 2.55 2.89 9.22
CA LEU A 125 2.09 3.41 7.93
C LEU A 125 2.90 2.80 6.78
N VAL A 126 2.21 2.29 5.78
CA VAL A 126 2.81 1.80 4.52
C VAL A 126 2.35 2.68 3.37
N THR A 127 3.28 3.08 2.51
CA THR A 127 3.01 3.75 1.22
C THR A 127 4.14 3.49 0.24
N TYR A 128 4.18 4.20 -0.89
CA TYR A 128 5.20 4.08 -1.91
C TYR A 128 6.52 4.76 -1.51
N ASP A 129 7.59 4.44 -2.24
CA ASP A 129 8.82 5.22 -2.23
C ASP A 129 8.66 6.59 -2.93
N PRO A 130 9.67 7.49 -2.87
CA PRO A 130 9.58 8.82 -3.50
C PRO A 130 9.35 8.81 -5.02
N ASN A 131 9.64 7.69 -5.69
CA ASN A 131 9.43 7.53 -7.13
C ASN A 131 8.05 6.94 -7.46
N GLY A 132 7.25 6.59 -6.45
CA GLY A 132 5.94 5.98 -6.67
C GLY A 132 6.01 4.55 -7.24
N GLY A 133 7.13 3.85 -7.05
CA GLY A 133 7.35 2.51 -7.59
C GLY A 133 7.77 2.48 -9.07
N TYR A 134 6.92 2.93 -10.00
CA TYR A 134 7.21 2.96 -11.45
C TYR A 134 7.05 4.34 -12.10
N GLY A 135 6.86 5.40 -11.30
CA GLY A 135 6.76 6.78 -11.79
C GLY A 135 5.36 7.29 -12.09
N HIS A 136 4.29 6.56 -11.72
CA HIS A 136 2.93 7.08 -11.81
C HIS A 136 2.79 8.37 -10.97
N PRO A 137 2.21 9.46 -11.52
CA PRO A 137 2.09 10.72 -10.80
C PRO A 137 1.34 10.56 -9.47
N ASP A 138 0.23 9.82 -9.47
CA ASP A 138 -0.56 9.62 -8.25
C ASP A 138 0.15 8.76 -7.19
N HIS A 139 1.05 7.84 -7.56
CA HIS A 139 1.84 7.09 -6.59
C HIS A 139 2.86 8.00 -5.90
N ILE A 140 3.53 8.85 -6.69
CA ILE A 140 4.45 9.87 -6.18
C ILE A 140 3.69 10.85 -5.27
N GLN A 141 2.49 11.26 -5.67
CA GLN A 141 1.67 12.16 -4.86
C GLN A 141 1.15 11.49 -3.59
N ALA A 142 0.76 10.22 -3.66
CA ALA A 142 0.37 9.44 -2.49
C ALA A 142 1.52 9.34 -1.49
N HIS A 143 2.75 9.09 -1.97
CA HIS A 143 3.96 9.16 -1.14
C HIS A 143 4.11 10.54 -0.46
N ARG A 144 4.06 11.63 -1.24
CA ARG A 144 4.22 13.00 -0.71
C ARG A 144 3.18 13.31 0.35
N VAL A 145 1.92 12.96 0.09
CA VAL A 145 0.80 13.19 1.00
C VAL A 145 0.91 12.31 2.25
N ALA A 146 1.31 11.04 2.13
CA ALA A 146 1.50 10.13 3.24
C ALA A 146 2.57 10.64 4.22
N VAL A 147 3.76 10.95 3.70
CA VAL A 147 4.88 11.46 4.50
C VAL A 147 4.49 12.78 5.15
N ARG A 148 3.90 13.70 4.37
CA ARG A 148 3.48 14.99 4.90
C ARG A 148 2.39 14.88 5.96
N ALA A 149 1.43 13.97 5.79
CA ALA A 149 0.39 13.74 6.78
C ALA A 149 0.97 13.15 8.08
N ALA A 150 1.95 12.26 8.01
CA ALA A 150 2.62 11.74 9.20
C ALA A 150 3.33 12.84 10.00
N GLU A 151 4.04 13.75 9.32
CA GLU A 151 4.65 14.93 9.95
C GLU A 151 3.61 15.84 10.61
N LEU A 152 2.53 16.17 9.89
CA LEU A 152 1.49 17.07 10.36
C LEU A 152 0.63 16.45 11.47
N ALA A 153 0.42 15.13 11.44
CA ALA A 153 -0.33 14.44 12.48
C ALA A 153 0.35 14.54 13.85
N ALA A 154 1.70 14.53 13.89
CA ALA A 154 2.50 14.66 15.11
C ALA A 154 2.51 16.08 15.72
N ARG A 155 2.01 17.08 14.99
CA ARG A 155 2.04 18.49 15.38
C ARG A 155 0.75 18.94 16.08
N ALA A 156 0.84 19.27 17.37
CA ALA A 156 -0.33 19.73 18.15
C ALA A 156 -0.93 21.06 17.67
N ASP A 157 -0.16 21.89 16.97
CA ASP A 157 -0.60 23.17 16.42
C ASP A 157 -1.30 23.06 15.05
N PHE A 158 -1.11 21.94 14.34
CA PHE A 158 -1.75 21.72 13.05
C PHE A 158 -3.15 21.15 13.22
N ARG A 159 -4.17 21.88 12.73
CA ARG A 159 -5.59 21.46 12.70
C ARG A 159 -6.03 20.74 13.98
N PRO A 160 -5.98 21.40 15.16
CA PRO A 160 -6.33 20.78 16.44
C PRO A 160 -7.79 20.28 16.50
N ASP A 161 -8.64 20.78 15.59
CA ASP A 161 -10.01 20.31 15.38
C ASP A 161 -10.09 18.87 14.82
N LEU A 162 -9.02 18.34 14.23
CA LEU A 162 -8.94 16.97 13.69
C LEU A 162 -8.47 15.94 14.75
N GLY A 163 -8.49 16.29 16.03
CA GLY A 163 -8.05 15.44 17.13
C GLY A 163 -6.63 15.75 17.61
N GLY A 164 -6.24 15.08 18.71
CA GLY A 164 -4.94 15.28 19.34
C GLY A 164 -3.77 14.80 18.47
N ALA A 165 -2.60 15.42 18.66
CA ALA A 165 -1.38 15.03 17.95
C ALA A 165 -1.07 13.54 18.14
N TYR A 166 -0.57 12.93 17.08
CA TYR A 166 -0.19 11.53 17.06
C TYR A 166 1.01 11.32 16.13
N ALA A 167 2.10 10.78 16.68
CA ALA A 167 3.27 10.39 15.91
C ALA A 167 3.20 8.88 15.63
N ILE A 168 3.29 8.52 14.36
CA ILE A 168 3.34 7.13 13.90
C ILE A 168 4.71 6.56 14.26
N GLU A 169 4.74 5.35 14.82
CA GLU A 169 5.98 4.74 15.32
C GLU A 169 6.87 4.25 14.17
N LYS A 170 6.28 3.65 13.13
CA LYS A 170 7.03 3.10 11.98
C LYS A 170 6.39 3.47 10.64
N ILE A 171 7.22 3.87 9.68
CA ILE A 171 6.80 4.13 8.30
C ILE A 171 7.64 3.26 7.37
N TYR A 172 6.96 2.58 6.44
CA TYR A 172 7.56 1.71 5.45
C TYR A 172 7.20 2.12 4.03
N TRP A 173 8.13 1.86 3.12
CA TRP A 173 7.86 1.85 1.69
C TRP A 173 7.75 0.42 1.16
N ASN A 174 6.69 0.10 0.43
CA ASN A 174 6.57 -1.18 -0.27
C ASN A 174 7.60 -1.24 -1.41
N CYS A 175 8.20 -2.41 -1.62
CA CYS A 175 9.20 -2.62 -2.66
C CYS A 175 9.27 -4.09 -3.09
N ASN A 176 9.96 -4.35 -4.19
CA ASN A 176 10.27 -5.69 -4.67
C ASN A 176 11.80 -5.87 -4.82
N PRO A 177 12.42 -6.87 -4.19
CA PRO A 177 13.84 -7.14 -4.39
C PRO A 177 14.11 -7.57 -5.83
N ARG A 178 15.12 -6.97 -6.47
CA ARG A 178 15.45 -7.20 -7.88
C ARG A 178 15.66 -8.68 -8.19
N SER A 179 16.35 -9.43 -7.33
CA SER A 179 16.59 -10.84 -7.58
C SER A 179 15.31 -11.67 -7.67
N GLU A 180 14.30 -11.37 -6.84
CA GLU A 180 13.01 -12.07 -6.85
C GLU A 180 12.16 -11.67 -8.05
N VAL A 181 12.24 -10.40 -8.49
CA VAL A 181 11.60 -9.94 -9.73
C VAL A 181 12.18 -10.65 -10.94
N GLU A 182 13.51 -10.71 -11.05
CA GLU A 182 14.18 -11.41 -12.15
C GLU A 182 13.84 -12.90 -12.17
N ALA A 183 13.84 -13.56 -11.02
CA ALA A 183 13.45 -14.96 -10.88
C ALA A 183 11.97 -15.19 -11.24
N GLY A 184 11.07 -14.32 -10.76
CA GLY A 184 9.64 -14.38 -11.05
C GLY A 184 9.35 -14.21 -12.54
N LEU A 185 9.95 -13.21 -13.20
CA LEU A 185 9.82 -13.02 -14.64
C LEU A 185 10.42 -14.18 -15.45
N ALA A 186 11.53 -14.78 -14.99
CA ALA A 186 12.06 -15.99 -15.60
C ALA A 186 11.08 -17.18 -15.48
N ALA A 187 10.38 -17.30 -14.35
CA ALA A 187 9.35 -18.33 -14.15
C ALA A 187 8.13 -18.09 -15.06
N VAL A 188 7.70 -16.83 -15.25
CA VAL A 188 6.65 -16.48 -16.22
C VAL A 188 7.08 -16.95 -17.61
N ARG A 189 8.28 -16.57 -18.10
CA ARG A 189 8.78 -16.98 -19.42
C ARG A 189 8.86 -18.50 -19.62
N ALA A 190 9.12 -19.24 -18.56
CA ALA A 190 9.22 -20.70 -18.59
C ALA A 190 7.84 -21.38 -18.53
N ALA A 191 6.81 -20.68 -18.08
CA ALA A 191 5.46 -21.22 -17.95
C ALA A 191 4.66 -21.09 -19.25
N GLY A 192 3.77 -22.05 -19.51
CA GLY A 192 2.72 -21.88 -20.52
C GLY A 192 1.58 -21.06 -19.94
N HIS A 193 1.65 -19.74 -20.08
CA HIS A 193 0.60 -18.79 -19.64
C HIS A 193 -0.22 -18.26 -20.82
N GLY A 194 -1.39 -17.66 -20.52
CA GLY A 194 -2.30 -17.10 -21.54
C GLY A 194 -1.95 -15.70 -22.09
N PHE A 195 -1.05 -14.96 -21.44
CA PHE A 195 -0.74 -13.55 -21.78
C PHE A 195 0.04 -13.38 -23.10
N ALA A 196 -0.15 -12.24 -23.79
CA ALA A 196 0.56 -11.90 -25.03
C ALA A 196 2.08 -11.78 -24.87
N GLY A 197 2.57 -11.44 -23.68
CA GLY A 197 3.99 -11.31 -23.41
C GLY A 197 4.35 -11.45 -21.93
N VAL A 198 5.61 -11.11 -21.62
CA VAL A 198 6.13 -11.06 -20.25
C VAL A 198 6.64 -9.66 -20.00
N ALA A 199 6.30 -9.11 -18.84
CA ALA A 199 6.76 -7.80 -18.41
C ALA A 199 8.30 -7.72 -18.32
N ALA A 200 8.82 -6.51 -18.41
CA ALA A 200 10.20 -6.18 -18.07
C ALA A 200 10.32 -5.90 -16.57
N VAL A 201 11.56 -5.85 -16.06
CA VAL A 201 11.82 -5.49 -14.66
C VAL A 201 11.30 -4.09 -14.33
N ASP A 202 11.42 -3.16 -15.28
CA ASP A 202 11.00 -1.76 -15.09
C ASP A 202 9.48 -1.59 -15.11
N ASP A 203 8.71 -2.59 -15.55
CA ASP A 203 7.25 -2.60 -15.48
C ASP A 203 6.74 -3.00 -14.08
N VAL A 204 7.59 -3.57 -13.23
CA VAL A 204 7.23 -3.98 -11.87
C VAL A 204 7.46 -2.80 -10.91
N PRO A 205 6.45 -2.36 -10.13
CA PRO A 205 6.63 -1.26 -9.18
C PRO A 205 7.69 -1.55 -8.11
N GLY A 206 8.54 -0.56 -7.83
CA GLY A 206 9.34 -0.52 -6.61
C GLY A 206 10.48 -1.53 -6.59
N VAL A 207 11.05 -1.87 -7.74
CA VAL A 207 12.22 -2.75 -7.80
C VAL A 207 13.45 -2.08 -7.17
N VAL A 208 14.02 -2.71 -6.15
CA VAL A 208 15.17 -2.21 -5.40
C VAL A 208 16.28 -3.26 -5.28
N PRO A 209 17.54 -2.85 -5.02
CA PRO A 209 18.59 -3.79 -4.63
C PRO A 209 18.22 -4.56 -3.36
N ASP A 210 18.49 -5.87 -3.33
CA ASP A 210 18.13 -6.77 -2.24
C ASP A 210 18.61 -6.35 -0.86
N ASP A 211 19.79 -5.72 -0.78
CA ASP A 211 20.41 -5.26 0.46
C ASP A 211 19.72 -4.03 1.07
N THR A 212 18.83 -3.38 0.33
CA THR A 212 18.03 -2.25 0.83
C THR A 212 16.73 -2.68 1.50
N VAL A 213 16.31 -3.93 1.31
CA VAL A 213 15.09 -4.49 1.90
C VAL A 213 15.33 -4.77 3.38
N THR A 214 14.50 -4.18 4.24
CA THR A 214 14.63 -4.31 5.70
C THR A 214 13.62 -5.27 6.30
N THR A 215 12.53 -5.57 5.59
CA THR A 215 11.39 -6.29 6.17
C THR A 215 10.73 -7.16 5.10
N THR A 216 10.35 -8.38 5.45
CA THR A 216 9.74 -9.37 4.58
C THR A 216 8.54 -9.99 5.28
N ILE A 217 7.36 -9.89 4.69
CA ILE A 217 6.14 -10.52 5.20
C ILE A 217 5.78 -11.69 4.29
N ALA A 218 5.80 -12.90 4.85
CA ALA A 218 5.45 -14.11 4.10
C ALA A 218 3.92 -14.27 4.00
N GLY A 219 3.39 -14.44 2.79
CA GLY A 219 1.98 -14.78 2.55
C GLY A 219 1.62 -16.25 2.83
N ALA A 220 2.22 -16.84 3.86
CA ALA A 220 1.93 -18.21 4.29
C ALA A 220 0.50 -18.33 4.88
N GLY A 221 0.04 -19.55 5.18
CA GLY A 221 -1.23 -19.72 5.92
C GLY A 221 -2.49 -19.29 5.17
N GLY A 222 -2.47 -19.21 3.84
CA GLY A 222 -3.62 -18.81 3.01
C GLY A 222 -3.69 -17.31 2.70
N TYR A 223 -2.76 -16.49 3.21
CA TYR A 223 -2.76 -15.05 2.93
C TYR A 223 -2.47 -14.72 1.45
N ALA A 224 -1.63 -15.52 0.79
CA ALA A 224 -1.45 -15.43 -0.67
C ALA A 224 -2.73 -15.79 -1.47
N ASP A 225 -3.55 -16.71 -0.95
CA ASP A 225 -4.84 -17.04 -1.58
C ASP A 225 -5.85 -15.90 -1.43
N ALA A 226 -5.88 -15.24 -0.26
CA ALA A 226 -6.68 -14.04 -0.03
C ALA A 226 -6.25 -12.90 -0.96
N LYS A 227 -4.94 -12.65 -1.10
CA LYS A 227 -4.37 -11.73 -2.10
C LYS A 227 -4.85 -12.06 -3.51
N THR A 228 -4.76 -13.33 -3.90
CA THR A 228 -5.19 -13.80 -5.22
C THR A 228 -6.68 -13.55 -5.45
N ALA A 229 -7.53 -13.81 -4.44
CA ALA A 229 -8.96 -13.54 -4.51
C ALA A 229 -9.26 -12.03 -4.61
N ALA A 230 -8.52 -11.19 -3.88
CA ALA A 230 -8.67 -9.75 -3.94
C ALA A 230 -8.24 -9.17 -5.30
N MET A 231 -7.12 -9.65 -5.86
CA MET A 231 -6.70 -9.29 -7.21
C MET A 231 -7.74 -9.68 -8.26
N ARG A 232 -8.39 -10.86 -8.13
CA ARG A 232 -9.49 -11.27 -9.01
C ARG A 232 -10.76 -10.43 -8.87
N ALA A 233 -10.94 -9.70 -7.78
CA ALA A 233 -12.10 -8.82 -7.60
C ALA A 233 -12.00 -7.54 -8.44
N HIS A 234 -10.79 -7.15 -8.84
CA HIS A 234 -10.51 -6.03 -9.75
C HIS A 234 -10.62 -6.47 -11.21
N VAL A 235 -11.80 -6.93 -11.61
CA VAL A 235 -12.05 -7.55 -12.92
C VAL A 235 -11.79 -6.62 -14.10
N THR A 236 -11.91 -5.30 -13.92
CA THR A 236 -11.60 -4.33 -14.96
C THR A 236 -10.10 -4.13 -15.16
N GLN A 237 -9.27 -4.45 -14.16
CA GLN A 237 -7.85 -4.07 -14.10
C GLN A 237 -6.87 -5.26 -14.12
N ILE A 238 -7.28 -6.42 -13.61
CA ILE A 238 -6.37 -7.55 -13.37
C ILE A 238 -6.95 -8.85 -13.94
N VAL A 239 -6.13 -9.56 -14.72
CA VAL A 239 -6.36 -10.96 -15.09
C VAL A 239 -5.37 -11.85 -14.35
N VAL A 240 -5.86 -12.80 -13.56
CA VAL A 240 -5.02 -13.77 -12.82
C VAL A 240 -5.04 -15.13 -13.52
N ASP A 241 -3.86 -15.66 -13.83
CA ASP A 241 -3.64 -16.99 -14.41
C ASP A 241 -2.63 -17.77 -13.56
N GLY A 242 -3.12 -18.70 -12.74
CA GLY A 242 -2.29 -19.47 -11.81
C GLY A 242 -1.52 -18.58 -10.83
N ALA A 243 -0.19 -18.63 -10.89
CA ALA A 243 0.73 -17.85 -10.06
C ALA A 243 1.17 -16.53 -10.73
N PHE A 244 0.48 -16.12 -11.78
CA PHE A 244 0.81 -14.95 -12.58
C PHE A 244 -0.42 -14.05 -12.75
N PHE A 245 -0.19 -12.81 -13.13
CA PHE A 245 -1.25 -11.89 -13.51
C PHE A 245 -0.79 -10.97 -14.64
N ALA A 246 -1.72 -10.32 -15.31
CA ALA A 246 -1.45 -9.22 -16.23
C ALA A 246 -2.44 -8.08 -16.01
N LEU A 247 -2.03 -6.89 -16.44
CA LEU A 247 -2.88 -5.70 -16.52
C LEU A 247 -3.39 -5.54 -17.97
N SER A 248 -3.92 -4.37 -18.32
CA SER A 248 -4.42 -4.09 -19.68
C SER A 248 -3.36 -4.18 -20.78
N ASN A 249 -2.07 -4.07 -20.44
CA ASN A 249 -0.96 -4.27 -21.37
C ASN A 249 -0.75 -5.74 -21.78
N ASP A 250 -1.47 -6.68 -21.16
CA ASP A 250 -1.39 -8.12 -21.40
C ASP A 250 0.03 -8.70 -21.29
N LEU A 251 0.83 -8.10 -20.41
CA LEU A 251 2.18 -8.57 -20.06
C LEU A 251 2.14 -9.32 -18.73
N GLY A 252 2.44 -10.61 -18.78
CA GLY A 252 2.47 -11.47 -17.61
C GLY A 252 3.54 -11.06 -16.59
N GLN A 253 3.14 -11.06 -15.33
CA GLN A 253 3.94 -10.73 -14.15
C GLN A 253 3.77 -11.79 -13.05
N PRO A 254 4.79 -12.01 -12.21
CA PRO A 254 4.67 -12.89 -11.05
C PRO A 254 3.69 -12.32 -10.02
N LEU A 255 2.77 -13.16 -9.52
CA LEU A 255 1.95 -12.84 -8.36
C LEU A 255 2.73 -13.21 -7.09
N PHE A 256 3.40 -12.22 -6.48
CA PHE A 256 4.19 -12.46 -5.28
C PHE A 256 3.30 -12.70 -4.05
N GLY A 257 3.44 -13.87 -3.43
CA GLY A 257 2.84 -14.16 -2.12
C GLY A 257 3.63 -13.57 -0.96
N THR A 258 4.93 -13.37 -1.12
CA THR A 258 5.80 -12.68 -0.15
C THR A 258 5.90 -11.21 -0.51
N GLU A 259 5.80 -10.32 0.47
CA GLU A 259 5.81 -8.86 0.26
C GLU A 259 6.94 -8.23 1.07
N HIS A 260 7.61 -7.23 0.47
CA HIS A 260 8.82 -6.66 1.02
C HIS A 260 8.70 -5.15 1.24
N TYR A 261 9.47 -4.68 2.22
CA TYR A 261 9.41 -3.30 2.65
C TYR A 261 10.79 -2.75 3.02
N ARG A 262 10.85 -1.42 2.98
CA ARG A 262 11.96 -0.62 3.50
C ARG A 262 11.47 0.24 4.65
N LEU A 263 12.01 0.06 5.84
CA LEU A 263 11.76 0.91 7.00
C LEU A 263 12.46 2.25 6.76
N VAL A 264 11.69 3.34 6.78
CA VAL A 264 12.21 4.69 6.51
C VAL A 264 12.05 5.65 7.68
N GLN A 265 11.22 5.29 8.65
CA GLN A 265 11.08 6.00 9.92
C GLN A 265 10.75 4.99 11.01
N GLY A 266 11.35 5.16 12.19
CA GLY A 266 11.17 4.27 13.34
C GLY A 266 12.41 3.43 13.62
N THR A 267 12.34 2.63 14.68
CA THR A 267 13.43 1.73 15.09
C THR A 267 13.11 0.31 14.58
N PRO A 268 14.06 -0.37 13.90
CA PRO A 268 13.89 -1.79 13.57
C PRO A 268 13.71 -2.65 14.83
N GLY A 269 12.84 -3.65 14.76
CA GLY A 269 12.69 -4.67 15.80
C GLY A 269 13.60 -5.88 15.60
N ALA A 270 14.22 -6.02 14.43
CA ALA A 270 15.20 -7.07 14.14
C ALA A 270 16.63 -6.66 14.54
N SER A 271 17.48 -7.64 14.79
CA SER A 271 18.92 -7.41 15.03
C SER A 271 19.63 -6.93 13.76
N ASP A 272 20.73 -6.20 13.93
CA ASP A 272 21.55 -5.68 12.82
C ASP A 272 21.85 -6.76 11.77
N GLY A 273 21.56 -6.44 10.50
CA GLY A 273 21.79 -7.34 9.36
C GLY A 273 20.72 -8.41 9.14
N GLN A 274 19.66 -8.45 9.96
CA GLN A 274 18.49 -9.30 9.72
C GLN A 274 17.32 -8.47 9.16
N ARG A 275 16.48 -9.12 8.36
CA ARG A 275 15.19 -8.52 7.95
C ARG A 275 14.15 -8.79 9.03
N GLU A 276 13.29 -7.82 9.28
CA GLU A 276 12.08 -8.01 10.08
C GLU A 276 11.12 -8.96 9.35
N ASP A 277 10.38 -9.77 10.10
CA ASP A 277 9.30 -10.64 9.60
C ASP A 277 7.91 -10.19 10.10
N ASP A 278 7.87 -9.07 10.81
CA ASP A 278 6.68 -8.40 11.32
C ASP A 278 6.88 -6.87 11.27
N LEU A 279 5.99 -6.15 10.58
CA LEU A 279 5.97 -4.69 10.55
C LEU A 279 5.84 -4.07 11.95
N PHE A 280 5.23 -4.77 12.91
CA PHE A 280 5.05 -4.33 14.30
C PHE A 280 6.21 -4.72 15.22
N ALA A 281 7.26 -5.40 14.73
CA ALA A 281 8.42 -5.73 15.53
C ALA A 281 9.01 -4.46 16.19
N GLY A 282 9.17 -4.47 17.51
CA GLY A 282 9.71 -3.34 18.30
C GLY A 282 8.74 -2.17 18.54
N VAL A 283 7.49 -2.24 18.08
CA VAL A 283 6.45 -1.23 18.38
C VAL A 283 6.13 -1.25 19.88
N GLY A 284 6.05 -0.07 20.51
CA GLY A 284 5.76 0.09 21.94
C GLY A 284 6.95 -0.10 22.89
N GLU A 285 8.08 -0.65 22.43
CA GLU A 285 9.27 -0.85 23.27
C GLU A 285 10.08 0.45 23.48
N SER A 286 9.97 1.40 22.55
CA SER A 286 10.65 2.70 22.59
C SER A 286 10.14 3.65 23.68
N ALA A 287 8.94 3.42 24.23
CA ALA A 287 8.37 4.21 25.32
C ALA A 287 8.83 3.77 26.74
N GLY A 288 9.61 2.68 26.85
CA GLY A 288 9.93 2.04 28.14
C GLY A 288 11.37 2.13 28.64
N SER A 289 12.32 2.69 27.88
CA SER A 289 13.76 2.62 28.22
C SER A 289 14.39 3.89 28.84
N THR A 290 13.59 4.75 29.48
CA THR A 290 14.11 5.76 30.42
C THR A 290 13.62 5.43 31.83
N GLY A 291 14.17 4.37 32.41
CA GLY A 291 13.76 3.90 33.73
C GLY A 291 14.75 2.93 34.34
N THR A 292 15.99 3.38 34.58
CA THR A 292 16.85 2.80 35.61
C THR A 292 16.12 2.89 36.95
N GLU A 293 15.35 1.87 37.33
CA GLU A 293 14.98 1.54 38.72
C GLU A 293 14.12 0.25 38.80
N ARG A 294 14.70 -0.90 38.42
CA ARG A 294 14.33 -2.16 39.09
C ARG A 294 15.17 -2.26 40.37
N ARG A 295 14.82 -1.44 41.35
CA ARG A 295 15.37 -1.52 42.71
C ARG A 295 14.87 -2.83 43.34
N ALA A 296 15.85 -3.70 43.62
CA ALA A 296 15.94 -4.56 44.78
C ALA A 296 14.77 -4.42 45.77
N ARG A 297 13.87 -5.41 45.77
CA ARG A 297 13.03 -5.76 46.93
C ARG A 297 12.91 -7.27 46.98
N SER A 298 13.96 -7.91 47.48
CA SER A 298 13.90 -9.28 47.98
C SER A 298 15.13 -9.55 48.87
N GLU A 299 15.36 -8.72 49.87
CA GLU A 299 16.35 -8.97 50.93
C GLU A 299 16.03 -8.08 52.15
N GLU A 300 14.89 -8.33 52.78
CA GLU A 300 14.64 -7.97 54.20
C GLU A 300 13.34 -8.64 54.67
N ALA A 301 13.43 -9.93 54.96
CA ALA A 301 12.46 -10.68 55.76
C ALA A 301 13.11 -12.01 56.21
N ALA A 302 14.19 -11.91 57.00
CA ALA A 302 14.72 -13.01 57.77
C ALA A 302 15.52 -12.44 58.96
N GLU A 303 14.79 -11.86 59.91
CA GLU A 303 15.16 -11.79 61.33
C GLU A 303 13.90 -11.97 62.18
#